data_AF-A0A086ZHW0-F1
#
_entry.id   AF-A0A086ZHW0-F1
#
_cell.length_a   1.000
_cell.length_b   1.000
_cell.length_c   1.000
_cell.angle_alpha   90.00
_cell.angle_beta   90.00
_cell.angle_gamma   90.00
#
_symmetry.space_group_name_H-M   'P 1'
#
loop_
_entity.id
_entity.type
_entity.pdbx_description
1 polymer ?
#
loop_
_entity_poly.entity_id
_entity_poly.type
_entity_poly.pdbx_seq_one_letter_code
_entity_poly.pdbx_strand_id
1 'polypeptide(L)'
;MSEGLTAMLAGVLVKDPQTPTAGTVGRGRLLVRTISPMGETGETVTVIVTAKRELDYLRYMQPRQGDRVIAAGIIPDEATDEPTIEANMLAFGSSLDMNGDAS
;
A
#
# COMPACT_ATOMS: atom_id res chain seq x y z
N MET A 1 -23.32 6.32 8.68
CA MET A 1 -21.85 6.36 8.66
C MET A 1 -21.45 5.33 7.64
N SER A 2 -21.03 5.74 6.44
CA SER A 2 -20.53 4.78 5.47
C SER A 2 -19.13 4.38 5.92
N GLU A 3 -18.99 3.12 6.28
CA GLU A 3 -17.70 2.53 6.59
C GLU A 3 -17.03 2.33 5.24
N GLY A 4 -15.92 3.01 4.99
CA GLY A 4 -15.24 2.97 3.68
C GLY A 4 -14.96 1.56 3.19
N LEU A 5 -14.64 1.41 1.90
CA LEU A 5 -14.43 0.10 1.28
C LEU A 5 -13.18 -0.59 1.83
N THR A 6 -13.34 -1.79 2.37
CA THR A 6 -12.18 -2.65 2.70
C THR A 6 -11.55 -3.18 1.42
N ALA A 7 -10.25 -2.98 1.25
CA ALA A 7 -9.51 -3.37 0.06
C ALA A 7 -8.14 -3.97 0.39
N MET A 8 -7.65 -4.82 -0.50
CA MET A 8 -6.27 -5.29 -0.53
C MET A 8 -5.65 -4.89 -1.87
N LEU A 9 -4.49 -4.25 -1.83
CA LEU A 9 -3.76 -3.78 -3.01
C LEU A 9 -2.40 -4.45 -3.05
N ALA A 10 -2.08 -5.11 -4.17
CA ALA A 10 -0.78 -5.68 -4.43
C ALA A 10 -0.11 -4.87 -5.55
N GLY A 11 1.14 -4.46 -5.36
CA GLY A 11 1.83 -3.66 -6.37
C GLY A 11 3.31 -3.50 -6.10
N VAL A 12 3.90 -2.53 -6.77
CA VAL A 12 5.32 -2.20 -6.67
C VAL A 12 5.49 -0.77 -6.19
N LEU A 13 6.42 -0.55 -5.26
CA LEU A 13 6.82 0.77 -4.82
C LEU A 13 7.45 1.55 -5.98
N VAL A 14 6.86 2.68 -6.36
CA VAL A 14 7.41 3.54 -7.42
C VAL A 14 8.39 4.59 -6.90
N LYS A 15 8.41 4.81 -5.58
CA LYS A 15 9.33 5.70 -4.89
C LYS A 15 9.67 5.12 -3.53
N ASP A 16 10.82 5.51 -2.99
CA ASP A 16 11.19 5.19 -1.62
C ASP A 16 10.13 5.72 -0.64
N PRO A 17 9.70 4.91 0.34
CA PRO A 17 8.71 5.33 1.31
C PRO A 17 9.17 6.53 2.13
N GLN A 18 8.29 7.53 2.22
CA GLN A 18 8.54 8.69 3.06
C GLN A 18 8.11 8.36 4.49
N THR A 19 9.10 8.21 5.37
CA THR A 19 8.85 8.16 6.82
C THR A 19 8.80 9.61 7.33
N PRO A 20 7.68 10.09 7.90
CA PRO A 20 7.67 11.40 8.53
C PRO A 20 8.69 11.48 9.66
N THR A 21 9.31 12.65 9.75
CA THR A 21 10.25 13.04 10.81
C THR A 21 9.58 12.90 12.17
N ALA A 22 10.37 12.49 13.18
CA ALA A 22 9.91 12.13 14.52
C ALA A 22 8.90 13.12 15.11
N GLY A 23 7.74 12.62 15.57
CA GLY A 23 6.72 13.40 16.29
C GLY A 23 5.30 13.29 15.75
N THR A 24 5.13 12.89 14.48
CA THR A 24 3.81 12.53 13.92
C THR A 24 3.65 11.02 13.93
N VAL A 25 2.84 10.53 14.87
CA VAL A 25 2.60 9.10 15.07
C VAL A 25 2.07 8.46 13.79
N GLY A 26 2.77 7.44 13.33
CA GLY A 26 2.19 6.27 12.66
C GLY A 26 1.97 6.34 11.15
N ARG A 27 2.22 7.47 10.46
CA ARG A 27 1.81 7.63 9.04
C ARG A 27 2.93 7.59 8.01
N GLY A 28 3.23 6.44 7.41
CA GLY A 28 4.12 6.36 6.24
C GLY A 28 3.34 6.53 4.93
N ARG A 29 3.84 7.35 3.98
CA ARG A 29 3.26 7.45 2.62
C ARG A 29 4.08 6.59 1.67
N LEU A 30 3.42 5.65 1.00
CA LEU A 30 4.00 4.84 -0.07
C LEU A 30 3.24 5.13 -1.36
N LEU A 31 3.96 5.25 -2.47
CA LEU A 31 3.33 5.27 -3.78
C LEU A 31 3.44 3.87 -4.37
N VAL A 32 2.31 3.24 -4.59
CA VAL A 32 2.22 1.86 -5.09
C VAL A 32 1.59 1.89 -6.47
N ARG A 33 2.31 1.37 -7.47
CA ARG A 33 1.74 1.08 -8.78
C ARG A 33 1.14 -0.31 -8.74
N THR A 34 -0.17 -0.39 -8.94
CA THR A 34 -0.95 -1.61 -9.05
C THR A 34 -1.63 -1.67 -10.41
N ILE A 35 -2.05 -2.86 -10.83
CA ILE A 35 -3.04 -2.98 -11.90
C ILE A 35 -4.40 -2.70 -11.28
N SER A 36 -5.26 -1.93 -11.95
CA SER A 36 -6.59 -1.61 -11.44
C SER A 36 -7.37 -2.91 -11.19
N PRO A 37 -7.87 -3.17 -9.97
CA PRO A 37 -8.75 -4.31 -9.73
C PRO A 37 -10.11 -4.16 -10.41
N MET A 38 -10.45 -2.95 -10.88
CA MET A 38 -11.71 -2.65 -11.58
C MET A 38 -11.55 -2.49 -13.10
N GLY A 39 -10.31 -2.57 -13.62
CA GLY A 39 -10.03 -2.39 -15.04
C GLY A 39 -9.80 -3.73 -15.72
N GLU A 40 -10.74 -4.14 -16.58
CA GLU A 40 -10.54 -5.27 -17.53
C GLU A 40 -9.37 -5.04 -18.51
N THR A 41 -8.73 -3.87 -18.48
CA THR A 41 -7.81 -3.36 -19.50
C THR A 41 -6.32 -3.41 -19.13
N GLY A 42 -5.96 -3.91 -17.94
CA GLY A 42 -4.55 -3.94 -17.51
C GLY A 42 -3.97 -2.55 -17.21
N GLU A 43 -4.82 -1.56 -17.00
CA GLU A 43 -4.41 -0.19 -16.72
C GLU A 43 -3.73 -0.10 -15.34
N THR A 44 -2.55 0.50 -15.31
CA THR A 44 -1.80 0.69 -14.06
C THR A 44 -2.23 1.97 -13.38
N VAL A 45 -2.61 1.87 -12.10
CA VAL A 45 -2.95 3.00 -11.25
C VAL A 45 -1.89 3.18 -10.18
N THR A 46 -1.54 4.43 -9.88
CA THR A 46 -0.69 4.75 -8.73
C THR A 46 -1.59 5.12 -7.56
N VAL A 47 -1.48 4.38 -6.46
CA VAL A 47 -2.28 4.58 -5.25
C VAL A 47 -1.36 5.03 -4.12
N ILE A 48 -1.82 5.98 -3.33
CA ILE A 48 -1.14 6.43 -2.12
C ILE A 48 -1.56 5.53 -0.97
N VAL A 49 -0.61 4.81 -0.41
CA VAL A 49 -0.83 3.99 0.78
C VAL A 49 -0.37 4.79 1.99
N THR A 50 -1.28 5.05 2.91
CA THR A 50 -0.97 5.62 4.22
C THR A 50 -1.01 4.51 5.26
N ALA A 51 0.15 4.05 5.72
CA ALA A 51 0.22 3.11 6.84
C ALA A 51 -0.24 3.83 8.12
N LYS A 52 -1.09 3.25 8.97
CA LYS A 52 -1.54 3.94 10.21
C LYS A 52 -0.80 3.56 11.48
N ARG A 53 -0.20 2.37 11.55
CA ARG A 53 0.34 1.78 12.79
C ARG A 53 1.72 1.14 12.66
N GLU A 54 2.36 1.24 11.49
CA GLU A 54 3.53 0.40 11.14
C GLU A 54 4.78 1.22 10.76
N LEU A 55 5.05 2.33 11.44
CA LEU A 55 6.31 3.06 11.23
C LEU A 55 7.54 2.22 11.62
N ASP A 56 7.44 1.43 12.69
CA ASP A 56 8.54 0.56 13.12
C ASP A 56 8.82 -0.54 12.10
N TYR A 57 7.77 -1.04 11.45
CA TYR A 57 7.90 -2.03 10.38
C TYR A 57 8.59 -1.43 9.14
N LEU A 58 8.22 -0.22 8.72
CA LEU A 58 8.91 0.48 7.63
C LEU A 58 10.38 0.78 7.96
N ARG A 59 10.69 1.13 9.23
CA ARG A 59 12.06 1.37 9.68
C ARG A 59 12.91 0.11 9.70
N TYR A 60 12.33 -1.02 10.09
CA TYR A 60 13.01 -2.30 10.17
C TYR A 60 13.20 -2.96 8.81
N MET A 61 12.13 -3.02 8.00
CA MET A 61 12.15 -3.65 6.68
C MET A 61 12.92 -2.84 5.64
N GLN A 62 13.06 -1.52 5.85
CA GLN A 62 13.70 -0.58 4.92
C GLN A 62 13.26 -0.78 3.46
N PRO A 63 11.95 -0.85 3.17
CA PRO A 63 11.46 -1.05 1.82
C PRO A 63 11.94 0.08 0.91
N ARG A 64 12.23 -0.26 -0.35
CA ARG A 64 12.79 0.63 -1.36
C ARG A 64 11.93 0.68 -2.60
N GLN A 65 12.14 1.70 -3.41
CA GLN A 65 11.63 1.73 -4.77
C GLN A 65 11.94 0.42 -5.50
N GLY A 66 10.93 -0.18 -6.13
CA GLY A 66 11.02 -1.46 -6.83
C GLY A 66 10.56 -2.66 -6.00
N ASP A 67 10.44 -2.53 -4.68
CA ASP A 67 9.96 -3.61 -3.84
C ASP A 67 8.47 -3.89 -4.08
N ARG A 68 8.11 -5.17 -4.02
CA ARG A 68 6.73 -5.62 -4.06
C ARG A 68 6.10 -5.43 -2.69
N VAL A 69 4.88 -4.91 -2.68
CA VAL A 69 4.13 -4.60 -1.47
C VAL A 69 2.69 -5.08 -1.60
N ILE A 70 2.15 -5.61 -0.51
CA ILE A 70 0.72 -5.81 -0.32
C ILE A 70 0.28 -4.88 0.82
N ALA A 71 -0.76 -4.10 0.57
CA ALA A 71 -1.38 -3.20 1.52
C ALA A 71 -2.84 -3.57 1.72
N ALA A 72 -3.24 -3.87 2.95
CA ALA A 72 -4.62 -4.15 3.32
C ALA A 72 -5.16 -3.05 4.24
N GLY A 73 -6.32 -2.50 3.89
CA GLY A 73 -6.83 -1.31 4.54
C GLY A 73 -8.21 -0.86 4.08
N ILE A 74 -8.52 0.39 4.39
CA ILE A 74 -9.78 1.04 4.02
C ILE A 74 -9.51 2.11 2.96
N ILE A 75 -10.26 2.05 1.86
CA ILE A 75 -10.38 3.17 0.91
C ILE A 75 -11.47 4.08 1.48
N PRO A 76 -11.15 5.34 1.82
CA PRO A 76 -12.15 6.27 2.35
C PRO A 76 -13.21 6.58 1.28
N ASP A 77 -14.47 6.75 1.71
CA ASP A 77 -15.56 7.14 0.80
C ASP A 77 -15.49 8.61 0.38
N GLU A 78 -14.71 9.41 1.10
CA GLU A 78 -14.46 10.80 0.74
C GLU A 78 -13.70 10.85 -0.60
N ALA A 79 -14.24 11.61 -1.54
CA ALA A 79 -13.59 11.87 -2.81
C ALA A 79 -12.27 12.63 -2.55
N THR A 80 -11.16 11.91 -2.64
CA THR A 80 -9.82 12.49 -2.66
C THR A 80 -9.39 12.71 -4.11
N ASP A 81 -8.69 13.81 -4.39
CA ASP A 81 -8.14 14.09 -5.72
C ASP A 81 -7.16 12.99 -6.18
N GLU A 82 -6.59 12.24 -5.22
CA GLU A 82 -5.66 11.13 -5.44
C GLU A 82 -6.22 9.83 -4.84
N PRO A 83 -6.19 8.69 -5.55
CA PRO A 83 -6.64 7.42 -5.01
C PRO A 83 -5.77 7.01 -3.81
N THR A 84 -6.40 6.77 -2.66
CA THR A 84 -5.72 6.53 -1.39
C THR A 84 -6.27 5.29 -0.69
N ILE A 85 -5.40 4.56 0.00
CA ILE A 85 -5.77 3.53 0.96
C ILE A 85 -5.13 3.83 2.32
N GLU A 86 -5.91 3.67 3.38
CA GLU A 86 -5.42 3.71 4.75
C GLU A 86 -5.10 2.29 5.20
N ALA A 87 -3.84 1.88 5.04
CA ALA A 87 -3.40 0.52 5.33
C ALA A 87 -3.19 0.31 6.84
N ASN A 88 -3.79 -0.77 7.33
CA ASN A 88 -3.59 -1.26 8.69
C ASN A 88 -2.54 -2.37 8.74
N MET A 89 -2.26 -3.02 7.60
CA MET A 89 -1.23 -4.04 7.45
C MET A 89 -0.44 -3.80 6.17
N LEU A 90 0.87 -3.94 6.24
CA LEU A 90 1.77 -3.98 5.10
C LEU A 90 2.57 -5.28 5.09
N ALA A 91 2.72 -5.86 3.91
CA ALA A 91 3.67 -6.95 3.67
C ALA A 91 4.61 -6.55 2.54
N PHE A 92 5.91 -6.73 2.77
CA PHE A 92 6.96 -6.55 1.76
C PHE A 92 7.62 -7.90 1.52
N GLY A 93 7.92 -8.22 0.27
CA GLY A 93 8.53 -9.50 -0.07
C GLY A 93 9.49 -9.40 -1.23
N SER A 94 10.69 -9.97 -1.05
CA SER A 94 11.53 -10.50 -2.14
C SER A 94 11.00 -11.84 -2.68
N SER A 95 10.09 -12.49 -1.94
CA SER A 95 9.54 -13.82 -2.22
C SER A 95 8.00 -13.82 -2.23
N LEU A 96 7.35 -12.73 -2.65
CA LEU A 96 5.95 -12.78 -3.08
C LEU A 96 5.90 -13.59 -4.39
N ASP A 97 6.07 -14.90 -4.24
CA ASP A 97 5.77 -15.90 -5.24
C ASP A 97 4.23 -16.01 -5.22
N MET A 98 3.60 -15.22 -6.09
CA MET A 98 2.14 -15.28 -6.28
C MET A 98 1.73 -16.56 -7.04
N ASN A 99 2.67 -17.47 -7.29
CA ASN A 99 2.37 -18.85 -7.61
C ASN A 99 2.16 -19.58 -6.29
N GLY A 100 0.94 -19.50 -5.76
CA GLY A 100 0.52 -20.45 -4.74
C GLY A 100 0.49 -21.84 -5.35
N ASP A 101 1.62 -22.54 -5.33
CA ASP A 101 1.64 -23.98 -5.50
C ASP A 101 1.04 -24.54 -4.20
N ALA A 102 -0.27 -24.77 -4.23
CA ALA A 102 -0.98 -25.48 -3.20
C ALA A 102 -0.55 -26.95 -3.30
N SER A 103 0.49 -27.32 -2.55
CA SER A 103 0.83 -28.72 -2.28
C SER A 103 -0.12 -29.31 -1.25
#